data_AF-A0AAV4QVP0-F1
#
_entry.id   AF-A0AAV4QVP0-F1
#
_cell.length_a   1.000
_cell.length_b   1.000
_cell.length_c   1.000
_cell.angle_alpha   90.00
_cell.angle_beta   90.00
_cell.angle_gamma   90.00
#
_symmetry.space_group_name_H-M   'P 1'
#
loop_
_entity.id
_entity.type
_entity.pdbx_description
1 polymer ?
#
loop_
_entity_poly.entity_id
_entity_poly.type
_entity_poly.pdbx_seq_one_letter_code
_entity_poly.pdbx_strand_id
1 'polypeptide(L)'
;MTDMHLFFHTSNVDKVNQVCASNSAVLNNCWTFSECSCIADSDENNEYYAKEGFCVSEDCWSQTLGYVITLPILQFITSLLRIQYTIVLLRSISPEDKSVALGTFEALVCIFGFVPYMIIIGALVDSTCLVWEKSCGETGNCWFYEMDQFNNILHALSAGFTGLSAVTLMATYFLSHHIRDLYEEDEDIEGTVVNHKEVEATKADLEMNSLTKL
;
A
#
# COMPACT_ATOMS: atom_id res chain seq x y z
N MET A 1 11.02 -1.11 10.89
CA MET A 1 11.26 -1.00 9.44
C MET A 1 12.73 -1.26 9.17
N THR A 2 13.13 -2.51 9.39
CA THR A 2 14.39 -3.18 8.99
C THR A 2 14.19 -4.65 9.40
N ASP A 3 14.66 -5.57 8.58
CA ASP A 3 14.67 -7.04 8.77
C ASP A 3 13.40 -7.84 8.46
N MET A 4 12.95 -7.77 7.20
CA MET A 4 12.15 -8.84 6.59
C MET A 4 12.72 -9.24 5.22
N HIS A 5 14.05 -9.29 5.11
CA HIS A 5 14.78 -9.53 3.85
C HIS A 5 15.56 -10.86 3.83
N LEU A 6 15.34 -11.78 4.78
CA LEU A 6 16.16 -12.98 4.95
C LEU A 6 15.39 -14.31 5.01
N PHE A 7 14.31 -14.44 4.23
CA PHE A 7 13.67 -15.75 4.00
C PHE A 7 13.32 -15.92 2.51
N PHE A 8 14.32 -15.81 1.64
CA PHE A 8 14.20 -16.27 0.26
C PHE A 8 14.83 -17.67 0.17
N HIS A 9 14.08 -18.69 0.59
CA HIS A 9 14.41 -20.06 0.21
C HIS A 9 13.65 -20.38 -1.08
N THR A 10 14.41 -20.41 -2.17
CA THR A 10 13.98 -20.81 -3.50
C THR A 10 13.22 -22.14 -3.45
N SER A 11 12.00 -22.19 -3.99
CA SER A 11 11.40 -23.44 -4.44
C SER A 11 11.07 -23.35 -5.92
N ASN A 12 11.80 -24.16 -6.69
CA ASN A 12 11.76 -24.29 -8.14
C ASN A 12 10.34 -24.42 -8.72
N VAL A 13 10.11 -23.64 -9.77
CA VAL A 13 8.90 -23.51 -10.59
C VAL A 13 8.67 -24.73 -11.51
N ASP A 14 9.58 -25.71 -11.55
CA ASP A 14 9.58 -26.81 -12.52
C ASP A 14 8.54 -27.93 -12.26
N LYS A 15 7.69 -27.84 -11.23
CA LYS A 15 6.88 -28.98 -10.74
C LYS A 15 5.39 -28.93 -11.05
N VAL A 16 4.97 -28.08 -11.98
CA VAL A 16 3.55 -27.79 -12.17
C VAL A 16 2.83 -28.75 -13.13
N ASN A 17 3.56 -29.61 -13.84
CA ASN A 17 2.96 -30.69 -14.63
C ASN A 17 2.93 -31.99 -13.81
N GLN A 18 2.00 -32.08 -12.86
CA GLN A 18 1.92 -33.18 -11.90
C GLN A 18 1.19 -34.39 -12.50
N VAL A 19 1.96 -35.41 -12.90
CA VAL A 19 1.46 -36.77 -13.13
C VAL A 19 2.08 -37.66 -12.05
N CYS A 20 1.27 -38.18 -11.13
CA CYS A 20 1.65 -39.28 -10.25
C CYS A 20 1.20 -40.59 -10.91
N ALA A 21 2.07 -41.59 -10.96
CA ALA A 21 1.68 -42.92 -11.43
C ALA A 21 0.66 -43.51 -10.44
N SER A 22 -0.39 -44.15 -10.97
CA SER A 22 -1.64 -44.49 -10.29
C SER A 22 -1.52 -45.68 -9.31
N ASN A 23 -0.65 -45.60 -8.31
CA ASN A 23 -0.63 -46.54 -7.18
C ASN A 23 -1.25 -45.87 -5.96
N SER A 24 -2.60 -45.86 -5.92
CA SER A 24 -3.37 -45.27 -4.83
C SER A 24 -3.61 -46.32 -3.73
N ALA A 25 -2.91 -46.19 -2.60
CA ALA A 25 -3.21 -46.94 -1.38
C ALA A 25 -4.07 -46.10 -0.44
N VAL A 26 -5.11 -46.68 0.16
CA VAL A 26 -5.90 -46.04 1.22
C VAL A 26 -5.25 -46.38 2.56
N LEU A 27 -4.41 -45.49 3.07
CA LEU A 27 -3.84 -45.61 4.42
C LEU A 27 -4.66 -44.70 5.35
N ASN A 28 -5.35 -45.28 6.34
CA ASN A 28 -6.15 -44.52 7.32
C ASN A 28 -7.23 -43.59 6.70
N ASN A 29 -7.97 -44.05 5.68
CA ASN A 29 -8.97 -43.26 4.94
C ASN A 29 -8.42 -42.02 4.19
N CYS A 30 -7.11 -41.93 3.97
CA CYS A 30 -6.48 -40.86 3.19
C CYS A 30 -5.87 -41.45 1.90
N TRP A 31 -6.03 -40.74 0.78
CA TRP A 31 -5.41 -41.11 -0.49
C TRP A 31 -3.93 -40.74 -0.47
N THR A 32 -3.07 -41.73 -0.68
CA THR A 32 -1.62 -41.55 -0.86
C THR A 32 -1.20 -41.86 -2.28
N PHE A 33 -0.40 -40.99 -2.87
CA PHE A 33 0.17 -41.13 -4.21
C PHE A 33 1.68 -41.33 -4.12
N SER A 34 2.20 -42.36 -4.78
CA SER A 34 3.63 -42.63 -4.93
C SER A 34 4.10 -42.37 -6.37
N GLU A 35 5.41 -42.41 -6.61
CA GLU A 35 6.01 -42.28 -7.96
C GLU A 35 5.61 -40.99 -8.70
N CYS A 36 5.52 -39.87 -7.97
CA CYS A 36 5.28 -38.56 -8.58
C CYS A 36 6.59 -38.02 -9.18
N SER A 37 6.56 -37.63 -10.46
CA SER A 37 7.74 -37.11 -11.19
C SER A 37 8.41 -35.88 -10.54
N CYS A 38 7.68 -35.18 -9.66
CA CYS A 38 8.10 -33.95 -9.02
C CYS A 38 8.57 -34.14 -7.56
N ILE A 39 8.53 -35.36 -7.02
CA ILE A 39 9.12 -35.65 -5.70
C ILE A 39 10.53 -36.16 -5.99
N ALA A 40 11.54 -35.35 -5.65
CA ALA A 40 12.92 -35.74 -5.86
C ALA A 40 13.22 -36.93 -4.95
N ASP A 41 13.64 -38.03 -5.56
CA ASP A 41 14.10 -39.24 -4.90
C ASP A 41 15.49 -38.98 -4.30
N SER A 42 15.53 -38.17 -3.24
CA SER A 42 16.77 -37.64 -2.68
C SER A 42 17.27 -38.39 -1.46
N ASP A 43 16.85 -39.65 -1.27
CA ASP A 43 17.48 -40.61 -0.36
C ASP A 43 16.96 -42.02 -0.66
N GLU A 44 17.84 -42.94 -1.10
CA GLU A 44 17.51 -44.35 -1.44
C GLU A 44 16.86 -45.17 -0.29
N ASN A 45 16.65 -44.57 0.88
CA ASN A 45 16.10 -45.22 2.07
C ASN A 45 14.77 -44.63 2.56
N ASN A 46 14.22 -43.59 1.92
CA ASN A 46 12.95 -42.99 2.32
C ASN A 46 11.97 -42.93 1.15
N GLU A 47 10.93 -43.75 1.20
CA GLU A 47 9.81 -43.63 0.26
C GLU A 47 9.01 -42.36 0.58
N TYR A 48 9.00 -41.41 -0.36
CA TYR A 48 8.22 -40.19 -0.26
C TYR A 48 6.83 -40.39 -0.89
N TYR A 49 5.79 -40.04 -0.13
CA TYR A 49 4.40 -40.16 -0.56
C TYR A 49 3.72 -38.80 -0.54
N ALA A 50 3.00 -38.46 -1.62
CA ALA A 50 2.09 -37.32 -1.60
C ALA A 50 0.78 -37.71 -0.91
N LYS A 51 0.31 -36.85 0.00
CA LYS A 51 -0.99 -36.99 0.65
C LYS A 51 -1.96 -35.98 0.07
N GLU A 52 -3.21 -36.37 -0.09
CA GLU A 52 -4.28 -35.42 -0.37
C GLU A 52 -4.48 -34.49 0.85
N GLY A 53 -4.46 -33.18 0.60
CA GLY A 53 -4.66 -32.16 1.62
C GLY A 53 -3.79 -30.93 1.39
N PHE A 54 -4.01 -29.90 2.22
CA PHE A 54 -3.15 -28.71 2.21
C PHE A 54 -1.79 -29.03 2.84
N CYS A 55 -0.72 -28.48 2.27
CA CYS A 55 0.59 -28.52 2.90
C CYS A 55 0.53 -27.75 4.23
N VAL A 56 0.87 -28.43 5.32
CA VAL A 56 1.00 -27.80 6.64
C VAL A 56 2.34 -27.06 6.66
N SER A 57 2.31 -25.75 6.41
CA SER A 57 3.49 -24.89 6.59
C SER A 57 3.67 -24.59 8.07
N GLU A 58 4.89 -24.75 8.58
CA GLU A 58 5.21 -24.67 10.02
C GLU A 58 4.99 -23.26 10.63
N ASP A 59 4.89 -22.20 9.80
CA ASP A 59 4.80 -20.79 10.26
C ASP A 59 3.51 -20.05 9.85
N CYS A 60 2.44 -20.77 9.52
CA CYS A 60 1.19 -20.15 9.05
C CYS A 60 0.57 -19.16 10.06
N TRP A 61 0.63 -19.46 11.36
CA TRP A 61 -0.06 -18.68 12.39
C TRP A 61 0.60 -17.32 12.67
N SER A 62 1.94 -17.28 12.71
CA SER A 62 2.70 -16.06 13.00
C SER A 62 2.49 -15.01 11.91
N GLN A 63 2.59 -15.43 10.64
CA GLN A 63 2.41 -14.55 9.47
C GLN A 63 0.96 -14.04 9.38
N THR A 64 -0.01 -14.92 9.62
CA THR A 64 -1.43 -14.56 9.63
C THR A 64 -1.74 -13.55 10.74
N LEU A 65 -1.23 -13.75 11.96
CA LEU A 65 -1.40 -12.80 13.06
C LEU A 65 -0.75 -11.45 12.74
N GLY A 66 0.44 -11.46 12.14
CA GLY A 66 1.11 -10.25 11.67
C GLY A 66 0.22 -9.45 10.72
N TYR A 67 -0.38 -10.11 9.72
CA TYR A 67 -1.29 -9.47 8.78
C TYR A 67 -2.56 -8.91 9.43
N VAL A 68 -3.21 -9.71 10.29
CA VAL A 68 -4.46 -9.33 10.98
C VAL A 68 -4.26 -8.10 11.88
N ILE A 69 -3.10 -7.95 12.50
CA ILE A 69 -2.80 -6.81 13.37
C ILE A 69 -2.31 -5.60 12.56
N THR A 70 -1.41 -5.80 11.60
CA THR A 70 -0.75 -4.69 10.88
C THR A 70 -1.68 -3.97 9.92
N LEU A 71 -2.55 -4.70 9.21
CA LEU A 71 -3.48 -4.10 8.26
C LEU A 71 -4.44 -3.05 8.86
N PRO A 72 -5.19 -3.33 9.95
CA PRO A 72 -6.12 -2.34 10.50
C PRO A 72 -5.37 -1.15 11.08
N ILE A 73 -4.18 -1.34 11.67
CA ILE A 73 -3.36 -0.23 12.17
C ILE A 73 -2.93 0.66 11.02
N LEU A 74 -2.44 0.08 9.93
CA LEU A 74 -2.05 0.84 8.75
C LEU A 74 -3.25 1.58 8.14
N GLN A 75 -4.40 0.91 8.02
CA GLN A 75 -5.62 1.52 7.50
C GLN A 75 -6.12 2.68 8.38
N PHE A 76 -5.99 2.56 9.70
CA PHE A 76 -6.32 3.64 10.62
C PHE A 76 -5.42 4.86 10.39
N ILE A 77 -4.10 4.65 10.31
CA ILE A 77 -3.14 5.74 10.04
C ILE A 77 -3.43 6.41 8.70
N THR A 78 -3.66 5.65 7.63
CA THR A 78 -3.98 6.24 6.32
C THR A 78 -5.30 7.02 6.33
N SER A 79 -6.28 6.57 7.10
CA SER A 79 -7.57 7.26 7.24
C SER A 79 -7.42 8.58 7.98
N LEU A 80 -6.60 8.61 9.04
CA LEU A 80 -6.23 9.87 9.70
C LEU A 80 -5.58 10.82 8.69
N LEU A 81 -4.52 10.38 8.01
CA LEU A 81 -3.78 11.23 7.06
C LEU A 81 -4.69 11.82 5.98
N ARG A 82 -5.65 11.03 5.48
CA ARG A 82 -6.68 11.53 4.55
C ARG A 82 -7.51 12.67 5.14
N ILE A 83 -7.95 12.54 6.40
CA ILE A 83 -8.68 13.61 7.09
C ILE A 83 -7.81 14.86 7.23
N GLN A 84 -6.56 14.71 7.67
CA GLN A 84 -5.65 15.87 7.82
C GLN A 84 -5.42 16.59 6.49
N TYR A 85 -5.16 15.84 5.43
CA TYR A 85 -4.98 16.39 4.08
C TYR A 85 -6.23 17.16 3.60
N THR A 86 -7.41 16.57 3.76
CA THR A 86 -8.68 17.20 3.37
C THR A 86 -8.94 18.50 4.12
N ILE A 87 -8.62 18.57 5.42
CA ILE A 87 -8.79 19.81 6.21
C ILE A 87 -7.93 20.95 5.64
N VAL A 88 -6.69 20.67 5.26
CA VAL A 88 -5.79 21.69 4.67
C VAL A 88 -6.34 22.17 3.33
N LEU A 89 -6.73 21.25 2.45
CA LEU A 89 -7.37 21.59 1.17
C LEU A 89 -8.59 22.48 1.33
N LEU A 90 -9.48 22.15 2.27
CA LEU A 90 -10.71 22.90 2.51
C LEU A 90 -10.45 24.32 3.06
N ARG A 91 -9.28 24.60 3.63
CA ARG A 91 -8.92 25.97 4.03
C ARG A 91 -8.45 26.83 2.85
N SER A 92 -7.98 26.21 1.78
CA SER A 92 -7.52 26.89 0.57
C SER A 92 -8.62 27.17 -0.45
N ILE A 93 -9.85 26.72 -0.19
CA ILE A 93 -10.97 26.77 -1.15
C ILE A 93 -12.14 27.58 -0.55
N SER A 94 -12.77 28.41 -1.38
CA SER A 94 -13.97 29.19 -1.04
C SER A 94 -15.11 28.29 -0.51
N PRO A 95 -15.87 28.71 0.52
CA PRO A 95 -16.92 27.88 1.13
C PRO A 95 -17.95 27.31 0.16
N GLU A 96 -18.25 28.03 -0.91
CA GLU A 96 -19.26 27.70 -1.92
C GLU A 96 -18.82 26.53 -2.82
N ASP A 97 -17.51 26.34 -3.02
CA ASP A 97 -16.95 25.39 -3.99
C ASP A 97 -16.35 24.12 -3.34
N LYS A 98 -16.39 24.02 -2.01
CA LYS A 98 -15.70 22.96 -1.24
C LYS A 98 -16.11 21.54 -1.66
N SER A 99 -17.39 21.29 -1.81
CA SER A 99 -17.92 19.97 -2.17
C SER A 99 -17.60 19.60 -3.62
N VAL A 100 -17.69 20.57 -4.54
CA VAL A 100 -17.37 20.38 -5.96
C VAL A 100 -15.88 20.11 -6.15
N ALA A 101 -15.02 20.87 -5.47
CA ALA A 101 -13.58 20.69 -5.54
C ALA A 101 -13.13 19.33 -4.98
N LEU A 102 -13.62 18.94 -3.80
CA LEU A 102 -13.26 17.66 -3.19
C LEU A 102 -13.75 16.47 -4.02
N GLY A 103 -15.00 16.52 -4.51
CA GLY A 103 -15.54 15.48 -5.37
C GLY A 103 -14.79 15.37 -6.71
N THR A 104 -14.41 16.50 -7.30
CA THR A 104 -13.61 16.51 -8.54
C THR A 104 -12.22 15.95 -8.31
N PHE A 105 -11.56 16.34 -7.22
CA PHE A 105 -10.25 15.81 -6.85
C PHE A 105 -10.29 14.29 -6.65
N GLU A 106 -11.26 13.79 -5.88
CA GLU A 106 -11.41 12.35 -5.66
C GLU A 106 -11.75 11.59 -6.95
N ALA A 107 -12.61 12.16 -7.80
CA ALA A 107 -12.92 11.57 -9.10
C ALA A 107 -11.65 11.41 -9.97
N LEU A 108 -10.79 12.42 -10.00
CA LEU A 108 -9.51 12.34 -10.73
C LEU A 108 -8.58 11.28 -10.14
N VAL A 109 -8.47 11.20 -8.81
CA VAL A 109 -7.68 10.15 -8.15
C VAL A 109 -8.22 8.76 -8.46
N CYS A 110 -9.54 8.58 -8.47
CA CYS A 110 -10.16 7.31 -8.84
C CYS A 110 -9.85 6.93 -10.28
N ILE A 111 -10.00 7.85 -11.23
CA ILE A 111 -9.80 7.60 -12.66
C ILE A 111 -8.33 7.31 -13.00
N PHE A 112 -7.41 8.12 -12.47
CA PHE A 112 -5.98 8.04 -12.82
C PHE A 112 -5.14 7.20 -11.88
N GLY A 113 -5.62 6.92 -10.67
CA GLY A 113 -4.94 6.10 -9.68
C GLY A 113 -5.61 4.74 -9.52
N PHE A 114 -6.85 4.73 -9.02
CA PHE A 114 -7.49 3.48 -8.59
C PHE A 114 -7.84 2.54 -9.76
N VAL A 115 -8.41 3.06 -10.84
CA VAL A 115 -8.75 2.26 -12.04
C VAL A 115 -7.53 1.58 -12.65
N PRO A 116 -6.44 2.30 -13.03
CA PRO A 116 -5.26 1.65 -13.59
C PRO A 116 -4.60 0.71 -12.59
N TYR A 117 -4.58 1.05 -11.30
CA TYR A 117 -4.05 0.17 -10.27
C TYR A 117 -4.79 -1.18 -10.23
N MET A 118 -6.12 -1.19 -10.20
CA MET A 118 -6.91 -2.43 -10.22
C MET A 118 -6.68 -3.26 -11.48
N ILE A 119 -6.56 -2.62 -12.65
CA ILE A 119 -6.30 -3.31 -13.93
C ILE A 119 -4.91 -3.97 -13.91
N ILE A 120 -3.88 -3.24 -13.46
CA ILE A 120 -2.50 -3.74 -13.40
C ILE A 120 -2.42 -4.93 -12.44
N ILE A 121 -3.01 -4.83 -11.24
CA ILE A 121 -2.97 -5.92 -10.26
C ILE A 121 -3.74 -7.15 -10.77
N GLY A 122 -4.87 -6.97 -11.47
CA GLY A 122 -5.59 -8.09 -12.10
C GLY A 122 -4.73 -8.82 -13.12
N ALA A 123 -4.11 -8.08 -14.04
CA ALA A 123 -3.21 -8.66 -15.04
C ALA A 123 -1.97 -9.31 -14.41
N LEU A 124 -1.48 -8.76 -13.30
CA LEU A 124 -0.36 -9.32 -12.55
C LEU A 124 -0.72 -10.69 -11.95
N VAL A 125 -1.90 -10.82 -11.34
CA VAL A 125 -2.38 -12.10 -10.80
C VAL A 125 -2.49 -13.14 -11.90
N ASP A 126 -3.05 -12.78 -13.06
CA ASP A 126 -3.12 -13.70 -14.20
C ASP A 126 -1.73 -14.11 -14.73
N SER A 127 -0.75 -13.20 -14.68
CA SER A 127 0.61 -13.45 -15.16
C SER A 127 1.40 -14.43 -14.29
N THR A 128 1.10 -14.52 -12.99
CA THR A 128 1.75 -15.48 -12.08
C THR A 128 1.04 -16.83 -12.03
N CYS A 129 0.05 -17.05 -12.91
CA CYS A 129 -0.65 -18.32 -12.97
C CYS A 129 0.25 -19.44 -13.49
N LEU A 130 0.34 -20.52 -12.72
CA LEU A 130 1.09 -21.72 -13.04
C LEU A 130 0.17 -22.82 -13.63
N VAL A 131 -1.04 -23.00 -13.08
CA VAL A 131 -2.02 -24.01 -13.55
C VAL A 131 -3.35 -23.36 -13.92
N TRP A 132 -3.67 -23.37 -15.21
CA TRP A 132 -4.99 -22.95 -15.70
C TRP A 132 -6.00 -24.09 -15.67
N GLU A 133 -7.20 -23.83 -15.15
CA GLU A 133 -8.33 -24.73 -15.32
C GLU A 133 -8.72 -24.83 -16.80
N LYS A 134 -8.99 -26.05 -17.27
CA LYS A 134 -9.54 -26.31 -18.59
C LYS A 134 -10.83 -27.10 -18.45
N SER A 135 -11.96 -26.45 -18.71
CA SER A 135 -13.27 -27.10 -18.70
C SER A 135 -13.89 -26.97 -20.08
N CYS A 136 -14.31 -28.10 -20.66
CA CYS A 136 -14.92 -28.13 -22.00
C CYS A 136 -14.11 -27.44 -23.12
N GLY A 137 -12.78 -27.40 -23.01
CA GLY A 137 -11.91 -26.74 -23.98
C GLY A 137 -11.73 -25.23 -23.77
N GLU A 138 -12.41 -24.63 -22.79
CA GLU A 138 -12.25 -23.22 -22.42
C GLU A 138 -11.30 -23.08 -21.21
N THR A 139 -10.63 -21.92 -21.13
CA THR A 139 -9.75 -21.59 -20.00
C THR A 139 -10.59 -20.95 -18.88
N GLY A 140 -10.58 -21.58 -17.71
CA GLY A 140 -11.27 -21.10 -16.52
C GLY A 140 -10.34 -20.32 -15.58
N ASN A 141 -10.60 -20.44 -14.28
CA ASN A 141 -9.78 -19.79 -13.26
C ASN A 141 -8.42 -20.47 -13.11
N CYS A 142 -7.43 -19.74 -12.61
CA CYS A 142 -6.16 -20.34 -12.24
C CYS A 142 -6.27 -21.06 -10.89
N TRP A 143 -5.73 -22.28 -10.82
CA TRP A 143 -5.74 -23.11 -9.60
C TRP A 143 -4.54 -22.85 -8.71
N PHE A 144 -3.40 -22.51 -9.30
CA PHE A 144 -2.15 -22.35 -8.56
C PHE A 144 -1.33 -21.18 -9.11
N TYR A 145 -0.96 -20.28 -8.23
CA TYR A 145 -0.20 -19.06 -8.55
C TYR A 145 1.21 -19.14 -7.94
N GLU A 146 2.18 -18.56 -8.64
CA GLU A 146 3.54 -18.40 -8.12
C GLU A 146 3.60 -17.23 -7.13
N MET A 147 3.50 -17.54 -5.84
CA MET A 147 3.39 -16.54 -4.77
C MET A 147 4.67 -15.70 -4.60
N ASP A 148 5.85 -16.27 -4.80
CA ASP A 148 7.12 -15.56 -4.64
C ASP A 148 7.30 -14.47 -5.69
N GLN A 149 7.03 -14.80 -6.96
CA GLN A 149 7.06 -13.85 -8.06
C GLN A 149 6.01 -12.74 -7.85
N PHE A 150 4.79 -13.11 -7.45
CA PHE A 150 3.73 -12.16 -7.15
C PHE A 150 4.13 -11.16 -6.06
N ASN A 151 4.63 -11.66 -4.92
CA ASN A 151 5.05 -10.82 -3.80
C ASN A 151 6.20 -9.88 -4.19
N ASN A 152 7.21 -10.38 -4.91
CA ASN A 152 8.33 -9.57 -5.35
C ASN A 152 7.91 -8.40 -6.24
N ILE A 153 7.00 -8.65 -7.20
CA ILE A 153 6.51 -7.60 -8.09
C ILE A 153 5.69 -6.56 -7.32
N LEU A 154 4.81 -6.99 -6.41
CA LEU A 154 4.05 -6.08 -5.55
C LEU A 154 4.96 -5.17 -4.71
N HIS A 155 6.00 -5.74 -4.09
CA HIS A 155 6.96 -4.98 -3.30
C HIS A 155 7.77 -4.01 -4.17
N ALA A 156 8.20 -4.42 -5.37
CA ALA A 156 8.92 -3.56 -6.30
C ALA A 156 8.06 -2.38 -6.77
N LEU A 157 6.78 -2.61 -7.09
CA LEU A 157 5.83 -1.55 -7.44
C LEU A 157 5.65 -0.56 -6.29
N SER A 158 5.43 -1.06 -5.07
CA SER A 158 5.29 -0.22 -3.88
C SER A 158 6.54 0.63 -3.60
N ALA A 159 7.73 0.03 -3.73
CA ALA A 159 8.99 0.74 -3.59
C ALA A 159 9.15 1.82 -4.66
N GLY A 160 8.75 1.54 -5.90
CA GLY A 160 8.75 2.51 -7.00
C GLY A 160 7.86 3.72 -6.72
N PHE A 161 6.61 3.50 -6.32
CA PHE A 161 5.68 4.59 -5.98
C PHE A 161 6.15 5.39 -4.76
N THR A 162 6.67 4.71 -3.74
CA THR A 162 7.23 5.38 -2.55
C THR A 162 8.45 6.22 -2.91
N GLY A 163 9.33 5.70 -3.78
CA GLY A 163 10.49 6.45 -4.29
C GLY A 163 10.08 7.68 -5.07
N LEU A 164 9.09 7.56 -5.97
CA LEU A 164 8.55 8.70 -6.71
C LEU A 164 7.95 9.74 -5.75
N SER A 165 7.16 9.31 -4.77
CA SER A 165 6.59 10.18 -3.75
C SER A 165 7.68 10.93 -2.95
N ALA A 166 8.75 10.23 -2.58
CA ALA A 166 9.88 10.84 -1.87
C ALA A 166 10.57 11.89 -2.74
N VAL A 167 10.78 11.62 -4.04
CA VAL A 167 11.35 12.59 -4.97
C VAL A 167 10.45 13.81 -5.13
N THR A 168 9.14 13.64 -5.28
CA THR A 168 8.20 14.78 -5.37
C THR A 168 8.13 15.59 -4.09
N LEU A 169 8.28 14.94 -2.93
CA LEU A 169 8.32 15.64 -1.64
C LEU A 169 9.62 16.44 -1.51
N MET A 170 10.76 15.85 -1.88
CA MET A 170 12.05 16.53 -1.90
C MET A 170 12.01 17.73 -2.85
N ALA A 171 11.46 17.58 -4.05
CA ALA A 171 11.30 18.67 -5.02
C ALA A 171 10.42 19.79 -4.46
N THR A 172 9.29 19.44 -3.83
CA THR A 172 8.41 20.42 -3.16
C THR A 172 9.13 21.13 -2.02
N TYR A 173 9.94 20.43 -1.22
CA TYR A 173 10.72 21.02 -0.14
C TYR A 173 11.75 22.03 -0.68
N PHE A 174 12.53 21.66 -1.71
CA PHE A 174 13.48 22.58 -2.34
C PHE A 174 12.81 23.79 -2.98
N LEU A 175 11.67 23.59 -3.65
CA LEU A 175 10.92 24.68 -4.26
C LEU A 175 10.26 25.57 -3.19
N SER A 176 9.75 24.99 -2.10
CA SER A 176 9.20 25.74 -0.98
C SER A 176 10.26 26.60 -0.31
N HIS A 177 11.51 26.15 -0.20
CA HIS A 177 12.58 26.98 0.34
C HIS A 177 12.81 28.22 -0.55
N HIS A 178 12.76 28.06 -1.87
CA HIS A 178 12.89 29.18 -2.80
C HIS A 178 11.71 30.15 -2.75
N ILE A 179 10.51 29.64 -2.50
CA ILE A 179 9.28 30.44 -2.42
C ILE A 179 9.11 31.08 -1.04
N ARG A 180 9.58 30.46 0.04
CA ARG A 180 9.50 30.99 1.41
C ARG A 180 10.34 32.25 1.58
N ASP A 181 11.45 32.36 0.85
CA ASP A 181 12.22 33.60 0.69
C ASP A 181 11.37 34.77 0.14
N LEU A 182 10.31 34.47 -0.66
CA LEU A 182 9.40 35.48 -1.20
C LEU A 182 8.25 35.82 -0.23
N TYR A 183 7.86 34.89 0.65
CA TYR A 183 6.78 35.11 1.63
C TYR A 183 7.27 35.70 2.97
N GLU A 184 8.53 35.48 3.36
CA GLU A 184 9.11 36.12 4.56
C GLU A 184 9.15 37.66 4.42
N GLU A 185 9.37 38.20 3.22
CA GLU A 185 9.28 39.65 2.97
C GLU A 185 7.85 40.19 3.18
N ASP A 186 6.80 39.43 2.83
CA ASP A 186 5.40 39.85 2.97
C ASP A 186 4.88 39.73 4.43
N GLU A 187 5.26 38.69 5.17
CA GLU A 187 4.90 38.53 6.59
C GLU A 187 5.56 39.59 7.49
N ASP A 188 6.80 40.00 7.18
CA ASP A 188 7.48 41.08 7.91
C ASP A 188 6.78 42.44 7.72
N ILE A 189 6.29 42.71 6.50
CA ILE A 189 5.52 43.92 6.18
C ILE A 189 4.14 43.87 6.83
N GLU A 190 3.41 42.76 6.73
CA GLU A 190 2.07 42.62 7.31
C GLU A 190 2.11 42.64 8.86
N GLY A 191 3.09 41.98 9.48
CA GLY A 191 3.33 42.02 10.92
C GLY A 191 3.68 43.42 11.43
N THR A 192 4.49 44.18 10.69
CA THR A 192 4.81 45.58 11.02
C THR A 192 3.60 46.50 10.91
N VAL A 193 2.75 46.30 9.88
CA VAL A 193 1.51 47.08 9.69
C VAL A 193 0.47 46.77 10.76
N VAL A 194 0.32 45.51 11.16
CA VAL A 194 -0.60 45.10 12.24
C VAL A 194 -0.15 45.68 13.58
N ASN A 195 1.13 45.59 13.92
CA ASN A 195 1.67 46.11 15.17
C ASN A 195 1.49 47.64 15.28
N HIS A 196 1.72 48.37 14.18
CA HIS A 196 1.51 49.82 14.16
C HIS A 196 0.05 50.21 14.43
N LYS A 197 -0.92 49.49 13.86
CA LYS A 197 -2.36 49.73 14.10
C LYS A 197 -2.76 49.46 15.55
N GLU A 198 -2.20 48.43 16.17
CA GLU A 198 -2.47 48.06 17.56
C GLU A 198 -1.93 49.11 18.55
N VAL A 199 -0.75 49.67 18.26
CA VAL A 199 -0.15 50.78 19.03
C VAL A 199 -0.97 52.07 18.89
N GLU A 200 -1.48 52.38 17.69
CA GLU A 200 -2.34 53.55 17.47
C GLU A 200 -3.69 53.42 18.20
N ALA A 201 -4.31 52.24 18.18
CA ALA A 201 -5.55 51.97 18.92
C ALA A 201 -5.35 52.14 20.43
N THR A 202 -4.24 51.61 20.97
CA THR A 202 -3.92 51.73 22.41
C THR A 202 -3.66 53.19 22.82
N LYS A 203 -3.02 53.98 21.94
CA LYS A 203 -2.78 55.41 22.18
C LYS A 203 -4.08 56.22 22.16
N ALA A 204 -5.00 55.91 21.25
CA ALA A 204 -6.32 56.54 21.19
C ALA A 204 -7.15 56.26 22.46
N ASP A 205 -7.07 55.03 22.98
CA ASP A 205 -7.75 54.64 24.23
C ASP A 205 -7.17 55.35 25.47
N LEU A 206 -5.85 55.56 25.50
CA LEU A 206 -5.17 56.31 26.56
C LEU A 206 -5.52 57.81 26.54
N GLU A 207 -5.60 58.43 25.37
CA GLU A 207 -6.01 59.84 25.25
C GLU A 207 -7.48 60.01 25.65
N MET A 208 -8.37 59.11 25.23
CA MET A 208 -9.79 59.13 25.59
C MET A 208 -10.01 58.96 27.10
N ASN A 209 -9.28 58.04 27.75
CA ASN A 209 -9.34 57.82 29.20
C ASN A 209 -8.70 58.95 30.03
N SER A 210 -7.79 59.73 29.43
CA SER A 210 -7.19 60.90 30.09
C SER A 210 -8.14 62.10 30.11
N LEU A 211 -9.01 62.23 29.09
CA LEU A 211 -9.99 63.32 28.97
C LEU A 211 -11.27 63.09 29.78
N THR A 212 -11.56 61.85 30.19
CA THR A 212 -12.75 61.49 31.00
C THR A 212 -12.52 61.57 32.52
N LYS A 213 -11.32 61.93 32.98
CA LYS A 213 -10.95 62.01 34.41
C LYS A 213 -11.00 63.42 35.03
N LEU A 214 -11.72 64.36 34.43
CA LEU A 214 -12.02 65.68 35.02
C LEU A 214 -13.50 65.79 35.40
#